data_AF-A0A8S2X8A9-F1
#
_entry.id   AF-A0A8S2X8A9-F1
#
_cell.length_a   1.000
_cell.length_b   1.000
_cell.length_c   1.000
_cell.angle_alpha   90.00
_cell.angle_beta   90.00
_cell.angle_gamma   90.00
#
_symmetry.space_group_name_H-M   'P 1'
#
loop_
_entity.id
_entity.type
_entity.pdbx_description
1 polymer ?
#
loop_
_entity_poly.entity_id
_entity_poly.type
_entity_poly.pdbx_seq_one_letter_code
_entity_poly.pdbx_strand_id
1 'polypeptide(L)'
;MATTTTASSTSSQNEQDLRQMAILIYRIKSEQIFQSLWITYLKSGTGQLHINQIGPSVWPTQVQTIVKQANKAADNQNDACMTLVQERLDEFKTKIQQYEIQINNLKHRLQGNKEAIFRTIETFIQQNQENFRQKIEHKIKLVQYDYNDRALELEFLRQNPSEYCIKLYKHLYDARYKQDVTREELQLVNERITYYNKTSSKLHQQVSHPTFISTIINQDAQQQLYDQLTAAVEQAKVDMLNLYVKTADIQMKTYDKQYNKELDKMFIERKQKSLPIEQQLTSIMLNLLEKRADNKKERIKCVNQFKIHCLHSNSNH
;
A
#
# COMPACT_ATOMS: atom_id res chain seq x y z
N MET A 1 -64.43 -12.40 -18.72
CA MET A 1 -63.15 -12.05 -19.36
C MET A 1 -62.36 -11.17 -18.41
N ALA A 2 -61.46 -11.76 -17.64
CA ALA A 2 -60.46 -11.03 -16.88
C ALA A 2 -59.38 -12.04 -16.50
N THR A 3 -58.18 -11.91 -17.06
CA THR A 3 -56.90 -12.33 -16.47
C THR A 3 -55.81 -12.11 -17.49
N THR A 4 -55.25 -10.90 -17.48
CA THR A 4 -53.89 -10.70 -17.94
C THR A 4 -53.33 -9.47 -17.24
N THR A 5 -52.04 -9.54 -16.90
CA THR A 5 -51.17 -8.47 -16.38
C THR A 5 -50.94 -8.47 -14.85
N THR A 6 -50.17 -9.44 -14.34
CA THR A 6 -49.44 -9.31 -13.05
C THR A 6 -47.99 -9.81 -13.08
N ALA A 7 -47.49 -10.33 -14.21
CA ALA A 7 -46.17 -10.95 -14.27
C ALA A 7 -45.00 -9.95 -14.45
N SER A 8 -45.23 -8.72 -14.91
CA SER A 8 -44.12 -7.78 -15.19
C SER A 8 -43.64 -6.98 -13.97
N SER A 9 -44.50 -6.74 -12.98
CA SER A 9 -44.17 -5.92 -11.80
C SER A 9 -43.32 -6.65 -10.75
N THR A 10 -43.44 -7.97 -10.65
CA THR A 10 -42.66 -8.80 -9.74
C THR A 10 -41.23 -9.02 -10.22
N SER A 11 -41.00 -9.09 -11.55
CA SER A 11 -39.65 -9.24 -12.10
C SER A 11 -38.81 -7.97 -11.91
N SER A 12 -39.40 -6.78 -12.12
CA SER A 12 -38.68 -5.51 -11.93
C SER A 12 -38.37 -5.22 -10.46
N GLN A 13 -39.30 -5.55 -9.55
CA GLN A 13 -39.08 -5.38 -8.11
C GLN A 13 -38.00 -6.32 -7.58
N ASN A 14 -38.00 -7.59 -8.01
CA ASN A 14 -36.95 -8.54 -7.65
C ASN A 14 -35.58 -8.08 -8.14
N GLU A 15 -35.48 -7.56 -9.37
CA GLU A 15 -34.22 -7.01 -9.89
C GLU A 15 -33.73 -5.81 -9.06
N GLN A 16 -34.63 -4.90 -8.69
CA GLN A 16 -34.30 -3.74 -7.86
C GLN A 16 -33.85 -4.15 -6.45
N ASP A 17 -34.51 -5.13 -5.84
CA ASP A 17 -34.14 -5.67 -4.53
C ASP A 17 -32.76 -6.35 -4.58
N LEU A 18 -32.45 -7.08 -5.67
CA LEU A 18 -31.12 -7.67 -5.89
C LEU A 18 -30.03 -6.62 -6.11
N ARG A 19 -30.30 -5.56 -6.88
CA ARG A 19 -29.38 -4.43 -7.04
C ARG A 19 -29.10 -3.74 -5.71
N GLN A 20 -30.14 -3.45 -4.94
CA GLN A 20 -30.00 -2.82 -3.62
C GLN A 20 -29.20 -3.70 -2.66
N MET A 21 -29.44 -5.01 -2.69
CA MET A 21 -28.71 -5.99 -1.91
C MET A 21 -27.23 -6.03 -2.28
N ALA A 22 -26.89 -6.01 -3.57
CA ALA A 22 -25.50 -5.93 -4.02
C ALA A 22 -24.82 -4.65 -3.51
N ILE A 23 -25.50 -3.49 -3.58
CA ILE A 23 -24.98 -2.23 -3.05
C ILE A 23 -24.72 -2.32 -1.54
N LEU A 24 -25.64 -2.92 -0.78
CA LEU A 24 -25.50 -3.06 0.67
C LEU A 24 -24.36 -4.01 1.04
N ILE A 25 -24.22 -5.16 0.37
CA ILE A 25 -23.10 -6.08 0.58
C ILE A 25 -21.78 -5.38 0.26
N TYR A 26 -21.72 -4.63 -0.85
CA TYR A 26 -20.55 -3.85 -1.22
C TYR A 26 -20.17 -2.87 -0.11
N ARG A 27 -21.15 -2.12 0.43
CA ARG A 27 -20.94 -1.18 1.52
C ARG A 27 -20.45 -1.88 2.78
N ILE A 28 -21.09 -2.97 3.21
CA ILE A 28 -20.65 -3.75 4.38
C ILE A 28 -19.19 -4.18 4.23
N LYS A 29 -18.83 -4.80 3.11
CA LYS A 29 -17.45 -5.26 2.88
C LYS A 29 -16.46 -4.09 2.88
N SER A 30 -16.84 -2.95 2.31
CA SER A 30 -16.01 -1.73 2.32
C SER A 30 -15.80 -1.20 3.75
N GLU A 31 -16.88 -1.11 4.53
CA GLU A 31 -16.82 -0.64 5.92
C GLU A 31 -16.03 -1.62 6.81
N GLN A 32 -16.14 -2.93 6.60
CA GLN A 32 -15.33 -3.95 7.31
C GLN A 32 -13.83 -3.82 7.00
N ILE A 33 -13.48 -3.56 5.74
CA ILE A 33 -12.09 -3.32 5.32
C ILE A 33 -11.55 -2.05 5.99
N PHE A 34 -12.31 -0.95 5.99
CA PHE A 34 -11.92 0.26 6.71
C PHE A 34 -11.83 0.03 8.22
N GLN A 35 -12.80 -0.63 8.83
CA GLN A 35 -12.79 -0.97 10.25
C GLN A 35 -11.51 -1.72 10.62
N SER A 36 -11.06 -2.66 9.79
CA SER A 36 -9.80 -3.40 10.01
C SER A 36 -8.57 -2.47 10.05
N LEU A 37 -8.54 -1.44 9.19
CA LEU A 37 -7.49 -0.41 9.22
C LEU A 37 -7.53 0.39 10.53
N TRP A 38 -8.71 0.83 10.95
CA TRP A 38 -8.86 1.63 12.18
C TRP A 38 -8.60 0.82 13.45
N ILE A 39 -8.93 -0.48 13.45
CA ILE A 39 -8.51 -1.41 14.53
C ILE A 39 -6.98 -1.50 14.56
N THR A 40 -6.32 -1.59 13.40
CA THR A 40 -4.85 -1.60 13.32
C THR A 40 -4.27 -0.30 13.87
N TYR A 41 -4.87 0.85 13.54
CA TYR A 41 -4.47 2.15 14.09
C TYR A 41 -4.60 2.19 15.61
N LEU A 42 -5.73 1.71 16.15
CA LEU A 42 -5.96 1.62 17.60
C LEU A 42 -4.88 0.76 18.26
N LYS A 43 -4.67 -0.46 17.78
CA LYS A 43 -3.69 -1.40 18.33
C LYS A 43 -2.27 -0.85 18.26
N SER A 44 -1.90 -0.18 17.17
CA SER A 44 -0.60 0.48 17.04
C SER A 44 -0.45 1.63 18.05
N GLY A 45 -1.48 2.46 18.18
CA GLY A 45 -1.50 3.58 19.12
C GLY A 45 -1.52 3.18 20.58
N THR A 46 -2.14 2.05 20.94
CA THR A 46 -2.18 1.54 22.32
C THR A 46 -1.02 0.61 22.66
N GLY A 47 -0.11 0.35 21.71
CA GLY A 47 0.99 -0.60 21.93
C GLY A 47 0.59 -2.07 21.84
N GLN A 48 -0.64 -2.40 21.44
CA GLN A 48 -1.21 -3.75 21.41
C GLN A 48 -1.24 -4.37 20.00
N LEU A 49 -0.36 -3.92 19.09
CA LEU A 49 -0.33 -4.45 17.72
C LEU A 49 0.14 -5.90 17.67
N HIS A 50 1.09 -6.27 18.53
CA HIS A 50 1.48 -7.66 18.74
C HIS A 50 0.77 -8.27 19.94
N ILE A 51 0.23 -9.46 19.74
CA ILE A 51 -0.46 -10.23 20.78
C ILE A 51 0.58 -10.62 21.84
N ASN A 52 0.23 -10.43 23.12
CA ASN A 52 0.99 -10.84 24.33
C ASN A 52 2.06 -9.89 24.89
N GLN A 53 2.31 -8.71 24.31
CA GLN A 53 3.22 -7.71 24.93
C GLN A 53 2.74 -6.29 24.65
N ILE A 54 2.83 -5.40 25.66
CA ILE A 54 2.67 -3.96 25.46
C ILE A 54 3.95 -3.44 24.79
N GLY A 55 3.88 -3.21 23.48
CA GLY A 55 4.93 -2.60 22.69
C GLY A 55 4.83 -1.07 22.64
N PRO A 56 5.50 -0.41 21.69
CA PRO A 56 5.48 1.05 21.59
C PRO A 56 4.10 1.58 21.24
N SER A 57 3.70 2.69 21.85
CA SER A 57 2.60 3.50 21.34
C SER A 57 3.06 4.23 20.08
N VAL A 58 2.48 3.88 18.93
CA VAL A 58 2.79 4.48 17.62
C VAL A 58 1.48 4.86 16.93
N TRP A 59 1.11 6.13 17.03
CA TRP A 59 -0.02 6.66 16.27
C TRP A 59 0.37 6.90 14.81
N PRO A 60 -0.37 6.34 13.82
CA PRO A 60 -0.11 6.61 12.42
C PRO A 60 -0.21 8.11 12.10
N THR A 61 0.66 8.61 11.23
CA THR A 61 0.70 10.05 10.85
C THR A 61 -0.67 10.54 10.39
N GLN A 62 -1.42 9.72 9.65
CA GLN A 62 -2.76 10.09 9.18
C GLN A 62 -3.71 10.42 10.34
N VAL A 63 -3.69 9.65 11.42
CA VAL A 63 -4.51 9.90 12.63
C VAL A 63 -4.07 11.21 13.27
N GLN A 64 -2.76 11.39 13.46
CA GLN A 64 -2.21 12.61 14.04
C GLN A 64 -2.56 13.86 13.23
N THR A 65 -2.53 13.77 11.89
CA THR A 65 -2.90 14.87 11.00
C THR A 65 -4.37 15.22 11.15
N ILE A 66 -5.28 14.24 11.20
CA ILE A 66 -6.72 14.49 11.39
C ILE A 66 -6.97 15.18 12.73
N VAL A 67 -6.33 14.71 13.82
CA VAL A 67 -6.44 15.32 15.14
C VAL A 67 -5.95 16.77 15.14
N LYS A 68 -4.79 17.02 14.52
CA LYS A 68 -4.22 18.37 14.39
C LYS A 68 -5.12 19.31 13.57
N GLN A 69 -5.68 18.83 12.46
CA GLN A 69 -6.59 19.60 11.61
C GLN A 69 -7.93 19.90 12.29
N ALA A 70 -8.39 19.02 13.18
CA ALA A 70 -9.62 19.23 13.92
C ALA A 70 -9.53 20.33 14.99
N ASN A 71 -8.41 21.05 15.12
CA ASN A 71 -8.14 22.07 16.14
C ASN A 71 -8.49 21.60 17.57
N LYS A 72 -8.41 20.30 17.82
CA LYS A 72 -8.47 19.75 19.18
C LYS A 72 -7.12 20.11 19.83
N ALA A 73 -7.03 21.32 20.39
CA ALA A 73 -6.02 21.67 21.38
C ALA A 73 -6.29 20.83 22.64
N ALA A 74 -6.07 19.52 22.52
CA ALA A 74 -6.14 18.63 23.64
C ALA A 74 -4.81 18.72 24.38
N ASP A 75 -4.87 18.97 25.68
CA ASP A 75 -3.71 18.93 26.57
C ASP A 75 -2.97 17.58 26.49
N ASN A 76 -3.66 16.54 25.99
CA ASN A 76 -3.09 15.24 25.68
C ASN A 76 -3.42 14.77 24.25
N GLN A 77 -2.42 14.84 23.36
CA GLN A 77 -2.53 14.37 21.96
C GLN A 77 -2.89 12.88 21.85
N ASN A 78 -2.47 12.06 22.82
CA ASN A 78 -2.76 10.63 22.83
C ASN A 78 -4.26 10.35 23.02
N ASP A 79 -4.89 11.05 23.97
CA ASP A 79 -6.32 10.89 24.25
C ASP A 79 -7.16 11.36 23.06
N ALA A 80 -6.76 12.46 22.42
CA ALA A 80 -7.43 12.93 21.20
C ALA A 80 -7.35 11.93 20.05
N CYS A 81 -6.22 11.22 19.89
CA CYS A 81 -6.09 10.13 18.90
C CYS A 81 -6.97 8.93 19.27
N MET A 82 -6.98 8.51 20.54
CA MET A 82 -7.83 7.43 21.05
C MET A 82 -9.31 7.71 20.79
N THR A 83 -9.80 8.87 21.23
CA THR A 83 -11.21 9.27 21.06
C THR A 83 -11.61 9.27 19.59
N LEU A 84 -10.80 9.87 18.71
CA LEU A 84 -11.07 9.88 17.27
C LEU A 84 -11.19 8.47 16.70
N VAL A 85 -10.27 7.57 17.07
CA VAL A 85 -10.26 6.20 16.55
C VAL A 85 -11.46 5.42 17.08
N GLN A 86 -11.83 5.57 18.35
CA GLN A 86 -13.02 4.95 18.93
C GLN A 86 -14.32 5.45 18.28
N GLU A 87 -14.48 6.77 18.14
CA GLU A 87 -15.62 7.37 17.44
C GLU A 87 -15.80 6.77 16.05
N ARG A 88 -14.70 6.63 15.28
CA ARG A 88 -14.74 6.02 13.95
C ARG A 88 -15.08 4.54 13.98
N LEU A 89 -14.57 3.78 14.94
CA LEU A 89 -14.88 2.35 15.08
C LEU A 89 -16.36 2.13 15.41
N ASP A 90 -16.93 2.98 16.26
CA ASP A 90 -18.35 2.96 16.59
C ASP A 90 -19.21 3.32 15.38
N GLU A 91 -18.83 4.35 14.61
CA GLU A 91 -19.49 4.70 13.34
C GLU A 91 -19.53 3.50 12.37
N PHE A 92 -18.41 2.80 12.17
CA PHE A 92 -18.37 1.62 11.31
C PHE A 92 -19.30 0.52 11.81
N LYS A 93 -19.28 0.24 13.12
CA LYS A 93 -20.13 -0.77 13.74
C LYS A 93 -21.62 -0.46 13.52
N THR A 94 -22.02 0.79 13.77
CA THR A 94 -23.41 1.24 13.55
C THR A 94 -23.82 1.11 12.09
N LYS A 95 -22.98 1.55 11.14
CA LYS A 95 -23.29 1.45 9.71
C LYS A 95 -23.41 0.00 9.23
N ILE A 96 -22.48 -0.86 9.63
CA ILE A 96 -22.51 -2.29 9.28
C ILE A 96 -23.82 -2.92 9.78
N GLN A 97 -24.17 -2.69 11.05
CA GLN A 97 -25.43 -3.19 11.62
C GLN A 97 -26.67 -2.68 10.87
N GLN A 98 -26.70 -1.39 10.51
CA GLN A 98 -27.79 -0.81 9.72
C GLN A 98 -27.93 -1.47 8.34
N TYR A 99 -26.81 -1.74 7.67
CA TYR A 99 -26.84 -2.41 6.36
C TYR A 99 -27.23 -3.88 6.48
N GLU A 100 -26.78 -4.59 7.51
CA GLU A 100 -27.17 -5.98 7.78
C GLU A 100 -28.68 -6.11 8.02
N ILE A 101 -29.27 -5.19 8.79
CA ILE A 101 -30.72 -5.12 8.99
C ILE A 101 -31.46 -4.91 7.66
N GLN A 102 -30.98 -3.98 6.82
CA GLN A 102 -31.58 -3.73 5.50
C GLN A 102 -31.48 -4.95 4.57
N ILE A 103 -30.35 -5.65 4.59
CA ILE A 103 -30.17 -6.90 3.84
C ILE A 103 -31.15 -7.97 4.31
N ASN A 104 -31.32 -8.15 5.62
CA ASN A 104 -32.26 -9.12 6.16
C ASN A 104 -33.70 -8.81 5.72
N ASN A 105 -34.09 -7.53 5.71
CA ASN A 105 -35.40 -7.10 5.20
C ASN A 105 -35.58 -7.38 3.69
N LEU A 106 -34.51 -7.31 2.90
CA LEU A 106 -34.53 -7.68 1.48
C LEU A 106 -34.55 -9.21 1.30
N LYS A 107 -33.82 -9.98 2.13
CA LYS A 107 -33.84 -11.45 2.15
C LYS A 107 -35.25 -12.00 2.33
N HIS A 108 -36.05 -11.39 3.21
CA HIS A 108 -37.42 -11.84 3.44
C HIS A 108 -38.32 -11.65 2.21
N ARG A 109 -38.04 -10.66 1.36
CA ARG A 109 -38.83 -10.33 0.16
C ARG A 109 -38.50 -11.20 -1.05
N LEU A 110 -37.27 -11.70 -1.16
CA LEU A 110 -36.88 -12.59 -2.26
C LEU A 110 -37.58 -13.96 -2.16
N GLN A 111 -37.99 -14.50 -3.30
CA GLN A 111 -38.45 -15.89 -3.45
C GLN A 111 -37.38 -16.72 -4.17
N GLY A 112 -37.32 -18.04 -3.91
CA GLY A 112 -36.35 -18.95 -4.55
C GLY A 112 -35.06 -19.21 -3.75
N ASN A 113 -34.00 -19.65 -4.43
CA ASN A 113 -32.73 -20.06 -3.80
C ASN A 113 -31.88 -18.85 -3.37
N LYS A 114 -32.26 -18.26 -2.23
CA LYS A 114 -31.65 -17.06 -1.64
C LYS A 114 -30.14 -17.24 -1.46
N GLU A 115 -29.70 -18.37 -0.92
CA GLU A 115 -28.28 -18.59 -0.63
C GLU A 115 -27.40 -18.63 -1.87
N ALA A 116 -27.86 -19.26 -2.95
CA ALA A 116 -27.11 -19.26 -4.21
C ALA A 116 -26.97 -17.85 -4.81
N ILE A 117 -28.04 -17.06 -4.75
CA ILE A 117 -28.05 -15.67 -5.22
C ILE A 117 -27.10 -14.82 -4.38
N PHE A 118 -27.15 -14.95 -3.06
CA PHE A 118 -26.25 -14.24 -2.14
C PHE A 118 -24.79 -14.57 -2.41
N ARG A 119 -24.43 -15.85 -2.50
CA ARG A 119 -23.06 -16.27 -2.82
C ARG A 119 -22.58 -15.71 -4.15
N THR A 120 -23.45 -15.65 -5.15
CA THR A 120 -23.13 -15.10 -6.47
C THR A 120 -22.81 -13.61 -6.37
N ILE A 121 -23.68 -12.84 -5.68
CA ILE A 121 -23.47 -11.41 -5.44
C ILE A 121 -22.21 -11.16 -4.62
N GLU A 122 -21.98 -11.92 -3.55
CA GLU A 122 -20.77 -11.80 -2.72
C GLU A 122 -19.50 -12.09 -3.51
N THR A 123 -19.48 -13.12 -4.34
CA THR A 123 -18.33 -13.47 -5.19
C THR A 123 -18.05 -12.36 -6.20
N PHE A 124 -19.09 -11.85 -6.86
CA PHE A 124 -18.96 -10.72 -7.79
C PHE A 124 -18.39 -9.48 -7.09
N ILE A 125 -18.92 -9.12 -5.92
CA ILE A 125 -18.44 -7.97 -5.15
C ILE A 125 -17.00 -8.18 -4.71
N GLN A 126 -16.65 -9.38 -4.23
CA GLN A 126 -15.29 -9.69 -3.80
C GLN A 126 -14.29 -9.49 -4.93
N GLN A 127 -14.60 -9.96 -6.14
CA GLN A 127 -13.76 -9.78 -7.32
C GLN A 127 -13.62 -8.31 -7.71
N ASN A 128 -14.71 -7.53 -7.65
CA ASN A 128 -14.72 -6.13 -8.05
C ASN A 128 -14.16 -5.16 -6.99
N GLN A 129 -14.06 -5.58 -5.73
CA GLN A 129 -13.49 -4.78 -4.64
C GLN A 129 -12.00 -5.02 -4.41
N GLU A 130 -11.37 -5.94 -5.15
CA GLU A 130 -9.99 -6.36 -4.89
C GLU A 130 -9.02 -5.18 -4.88
N ASN A 131 -9.10 -4.28 -5.86
CA ASN A 131 -8.27 -3.07 -5.91
C ASN A 131 -8.47 -2.14 -4.71
N PHE A 132 -9.70 -2.02 -4.22
CA PHE A 132 -10.00 -1.22 -3.04
C PHE A 132 -9.46 -1.90 -1.77
N ARG A 133 -9.66 -3.21 -1.62
CA ARG A 133 -9.15 -4.01 -0.52
C ARG A 133 -7.64 -3.92 -0.41
N GLN A 134 -6.92 -4.15 -1.51
CA GLN A 134 -5.47 -4.12 -1.54
C GLN A 134 -4.90 -2.75 -1.16
N LYS A 135 -5.55 -1.64 -1.54
CA LYS A 135 -5.17 -0.29 -1.10
C LYS A 135 -5.20 -0.15 0.42
N ILE A 136 -6.19 -0.74 1.08
CA ILE A 136 -6.34 -0.66 2.53
C ILE A 136 -5.41 -1.65 3.24
N GLU A 137 -5.29 -2.88 2.74
CA GLU A 137 -4.33 -3.87 3.25
C GLU A 137 -2.89 -3.38 3.17
N HIS A 138 -2.53 -2.68 2.09
CA HIS A 138 -1.24 -2.02 1.95
C HIS A 138 -1.01 -1.01 3.09
N LYS A 139 -2.00 -0.16 3.41
CA LYS A 139 -1.91 0.80 4.53
C LYS A 139 -1.76 0.08 5.87
N ILE A 140 -2.46 -1.03 6.10
CA ILE A 140 -2.32 -1.85 7.31
C ILE A 140 -0.87 -2.34 7.44
N LYS A 141 -0.30 -2.88 6.37
CA LYS A 141 1.10 -3.34 6.36
C LYS A 141 2.07 -2.20 6.67
N LEU A 142 1.86 -1.01 6.11
CA LEU A 142 2.72 0.14 6.41
C LEU A 142 2.72 0.50 7.89
N VAL A 143 1.55 0.49 8.55
CA VAL A 143 1.46 0.71 10.00
C VAL A 143 2.21 -0.36 10.78
N GLN A 144 2.09 -1.62 10.38
CA GLN A 144 2.83 -2.71 11.02
C GLN A 144 4.34 -2.54 10.91
N TYR A 145 4.85 -2.14 9.73
CA TYR A 145 6.28 -1.87 9.57
C TYR A 145 6.76 -0.70 10.43
N ASP A 146 5.99 0.38 10.52
CA ASP A 146 6.35 1.56 11.32
C ASP A 146 6.33 1.22 12.82
N TYR A 147 5.36 0.44 13.28
CA TYR A 147 5.30 -0.08 14.65
C TYR A 147 6.51 -0.97 14.97
N ASN A 148 6.83 -1.93 14.09
CA ASN A 148 7.95 -2.85 14.26
C ASN A 148 9.30 -2.13 14.31
N ASP A 149 9.49 -1.13 13.45
CA ASP A 149 10.71 -0.31 13.43
C ASP A 149 10.91 0.39 14.78
N ARG A 150 9.84 0.96 15.34
CA ARG A 150 9.87 1.61 16.65
C ARG A 150 10.10 0.60 17.78
N ALA A 151 9.50 -0.59 17.71
CA ALA A 151 9.69 -1.63 18.71
C ALA A 151 11.15 -2.08 18.78
N LEU A 152 11.78 -2.31 17.62
CA LEU A 152 13.19 -2.69 17.51
C LEU A 152 14.12 -1.58 18.00
N GLU A 153 13.78 -0.32 17.73
CA GLU A 153 14.54 0.82 18.25
C GLU A 153 14.50 0.91 19.77
N LEU A 154 13.32 0.76 20.37
CA LEU A 154 13.21 0.76 21.84
C LEU A 154 13.95 -0.44 22.46
N GLU A 155 13.87 -1.60 21.83
CA GLU A 155 14.60 -2.78 22.30
C GLU A 155 16.13 -2.58 22.22
N PHE A 156 16.62 -1.88 21.20
CA PHE A 156 18.04 -1.49 21.12
C PHE A 156 18.42 -0.53 22.25
N LEU A 157 17.60 0.48 22.53
CA LEU A 157 17.85 1.43 23.62
C LEU A 157 17.81 0.77 25.00
N ARG A 158 16.98 -0.26 25.21
CA ARG A 158 16.95 -1.06 26.45
C ARG A 158 18.25 -1.79 26.76
N GLN A 159 19.10 -2.00 25.75
CA GLN A 159 20.43 -2.57 25.94
C GLN A 159 21.44 -1.56 26.53
N ASN A 160 20.99 -0.34 26.88
CA ASN A 160 21.81 0.75 27.39
C ASN A 160 23.06 1.03 26.54
N PRO A 161 22.91 1.26 25.22
CA PRO A 161 24.04 1.56 24.35
C PRO A 161 24.68 2.90 24.74
N SER A 162 26.00 2.98 24.62
CA SER A 162 26.72 4.25 24.71
C SER A 162 26.32 5.19 23.57
N GLU A 163 26.58 6.50 23.73
CA GLU A 163 26.29 7.49 22.70
C GLU A 163 26.98 7.16 21.36
N TYR A 164 28.20 6.63 21.43
CA TYR A 164 28.92 6.12 20.27
C TYR A 164 28.14 5.00 19.56
N CYS A 165 27.69 3.98 20.31
CA CYS A 165 26.88 2.88 19.77
C CYS A 165 25.57 3.37 19.14
N ILE A 166 24.92 4.38 19.72
CA ILE A 166 23.70 4.98 19.16
C ILE A 166 23.99 5.67 17.82
N LYS A 167 25.05 6.48 17.74
CA LYS A 167 25.44 7.17 16.50
C LYS A 167 25.81 6.17 15.41
N LEU A 168 26.60 5.16 15.76
CA LEU A 168 27.00 4.10 14.86
C LEU A 168 25.80 3.30 14.34
N TYR A 169 24.88 2.91 15.23
CA TYR A 169 23.66 2.20 14.87
C TYR A 169 22.82 2.97 13.84
N LYS A 170 22.59 4.28 14.08
CA LYS A 170 21.87 5.15 13.15
C LYS A 170 22.57 5.24 11.79
N HIS A 171 23.89 5.45 11.80
CA HIS A 171 24.66 5.58 10.57
C HIS A 171 24.59 4.32 9.71
N LEU A 172 24.77 3.14 10.32
CA LEU A 172 24.71 1.85 9.62
C LEU A 172 23.32 1.55 9.10
N TYR A 173 22.30 1.84 9.91
CA TYR A 173 20.91 1.70 9.51
C TYR A 173 20.59 2.59 8.29
N ASP A 174 20.97 3.86 8.32
CA ASP A 174 20.75 4.80 7.20
C ASP A 174 21.49 4.39 5.93
N ALA A 175 22.72 3.90 6.08
CA ALA A 175 23.53 3.46 4.94
C ALA A 175 22.94 2.20 4.28
N ARG A 176 22.53 1.20 5.08
CA ARG A 176 21.83 0.00 4.58
C ARG A 176 20.47 0.35 3.96
N TYR A 177 19.75 1.31 4.56
CA TYR A 177 18.48 1.80 4.03
C TYR A 177 18.63 2.40 2.63
N LYS A 178 19.61 3.30 2.42
CA LYS A 178 19.87 3.91 1.11
C LYS A 178 20.19 2.86 0.05
N GLN A 179 20.99 1.85 0.41
CA GLN A 179 21.30 0.74 -0.46
C GLN A 179 20.05 -0.05 -0.87
N ASP A 180 19.25 -0.48 0.11
CA ASP A 180 18.06 -1.30 -0.16
C ASP A 180 16.98 -0.51 -0.94
N VAL A 181 16.78 0.78 -0.65
CA VAL A 181 15.88 1.65 -1.44
C VAL A 181 16.34 1.72 -2.89
N THR A 182 17.61 2.00 -3.12
CA THR A 182 18.14 2.15 -4.49
C THR A 182 18.00 0.85 -5.28
N ARG A 183 18.31 -0.29 -4.66
CA ARG A 183 18.20 -1.61 -5.28
C ARG A 183 16.76 -1.93 -5.69
N GLU A 184 15.81 -1.71 -4.80
CA GLU A 184 14.41 -2.00 -5.03
C GLU A 184 13.77 -0.99 -6.01
N GLU A 185 14.20 0.28 -6.01
CA GLU A 185 13.80 1.27 -7.01
C GLU A 185 14.27 0.89 -8.42
N LEU A 186 15.51 0.40 -8.56
CA LEU A 186 16.01 -0.13 -9.83
C LEU A 186 15.17 -1.31 -10.32
N GLN A 187 14.81 -2.24 -9.42
CA GLN A 187 13.92 -3.35 -9.77
C GLN A 187 12.56 -2.83 -10.27
N LEU A 188 11.95 -1.88 -9.57
CA LEU A 188 10.69 -1.26 -9.99
C LEU A 188 10.79 -0.60 -11.38
N VAL A 189 11.89 0.09 -11.67
CA VAL A 189 12.08 0.73 -12.99
C VAL A 189 12.26 -0.31 -14.08
N ASN A 190 13.01 -1.39 -13.83
CA ASN A 190 13.15 -2.49 -14.79
C ASN A 190 11.81 -3.19 -15.08
N GLU A 191 10.96 -3.36 -14.06
CA GLU A 191 9.61 -3.88 -14.25
C GLU A 191 8.73 -2.93 -15.07
N ARG A 192 8.85 -1.60 -14.87
CA ARG A 192 8.17 -0.60 -15.71
C ARG A 192 8.62 -0.64 -17.17
N ILE A 193 9.92 -0.76 -17.41
CA ILE A 193 10.47 -0.91 -18.77
C ILE A 193 9.89 -2.19 -19.41
N THR A 194 9.88 -3.30 -18.67
CA THR A 194 9.31 -4.56 -19.15
C THR A 194 7.83 -4.42 -19.49
N TYR A 195 7.06 -3.72 -18.66
CA TYR A 195 5.66 -3.43 -18.89
C TYR A 195 5.45 -2.62 -20.18
N TYR A 196 6.15 -1.49 -20.34
CA TYR A 196 6.01 -0.65 -21.53
C TYR A 196 6.49 -1.33 -22.82
N ASN A 197 7.55 -2.16 -22.74
CA ASN A 197 8.00 -2.93 -23.90
C ASN A 197 6.97 -3.99 -24.33
N LYS A 198 6.22 -4.57 -23.38
CA LYS A 198 5.13 -5.51 -23.69
C LYS A 198 3.94 -4.81 -24.36
N THR A 199 3.60 -3.59 -23.94
CA THR A 199 2.48 -2.83 -24.53
C THR A 199 2.86 -2.23 -25.90
N SER A 200 4.11 -1.80 -26.06
CA SER A 200 4.63 -1.10 -27.24
C SER A 200 5.05 -2.04 -28.39
N SER A 201 4.99 -3.37 -28.22
CA SER A 201 5.38 -4.36 -29.26
C SER A 201 4.51 -4.34 -30.54
N LYS A 202 3.63 -3.36 -30.72
CA LYS A 202 2.83 -3.15 -31.92
C LYS A 202 3.17 -1.77 -32.49
N LEU A 203 3.70 -1.76 -33.72
CA LEU A 203 4.07 -0.60 -34.54
C LEU A 203 5.46 0.02 -34.30
N HIS A 204 6.44 -0.50 -35.03
CA HIS A 204 7.58 0.30 -35.49
C HIS A 204 7.20 0.98 -36.81
N GLN A 205 6.57 2.15 -36.75
CA GLN A 205 6.42 3.01 -37.93
C GLN A 205 6.79 4.45 -37.56
N GLN A 206 7.66 5.06 -38.37
CA GLN A 206 8.02 6.47 -38.23
C GLN A 206 6.79 7.35 -38.47
N VAL A 207 6.47 8.20 -37.50
CA VAL A 207 5.47 9.27 -37.67
C VAL A 207 6.00 10.21 -38.75
N SER A 208 5.41 10.10 -39.95
CA SER A 208 5.82 10.91 -41.09
C SER A 208 5.06 12.24 -41.04
N HIS A 209 5.79 13.29 -40.64
CA HIS A 209 5.41 14.71 -40.63
C HIS A 209 4.36 15.16 -39.58
N PRO A 210 4.54 16.36 -38.98
CA PRO A 210 3.60 16.91 -38.02
C PRO A 210 2.30 17.30 -38.73
N THR A 211 1.31 16.42 -38.68
CA THR A 211 -0.05 16.69 -39.16
C THR A 211 -0.97 16.82 -37.96
N PHE A 212 -1.79 17.87 -37.91
CA PHE A 212 -2.78 18.02 -36.83
C PHE A 212 -3.85 16.93 -36.97
N ILE A 213 -3.97 16.04 -35.99
CA ILE A 213 -4.92 14.91 -35.99
C ILE A 213 -6.35 15.37 -36.28
N SER A 214 -6.73 16.55 -35.78
CA SER A 214 -8.04 17.16 -35.98
C SER A 214 -8.36 17.57 -37.43
N THR A 215 -7.36 17.54 -38.32
CA THR A 215 -7.52 17.89 -39.74
C THR A 215 -7.70 16.68 -40.65
N ILE A 216 -7.58 15.47 -40.10
CA ILE A 216 -7.71 14.22 -40.86
C ILE A 216 -9.19 13.84 -40.91
N ILE A 217 -9.78 13.89 -42.11
CA ILE A 217 -11.20 13.57 -42.35
C ILE A 217 -11.43 12.04 -42.29
N ASN A 218 -10.43 11.25 -42.65
CA ASN A 218 -10.50 9.79 -42.64
C ASN A 218 -10.26 9.24 -41.21
N GLN A 219 -11.28 8.64 -40.62
CA GLN A 219 -11.24 8.08 -39.27
C GLN A 219 -10.19 6.96 -39.10
N ASP A 220 -9.98 6.12 -40.11
CA ASP A 220 -8.97 5.05 -40.05
C ASP A 220 -7.55 5.64 -40.04
N ALA A 221 -7.30 6.65 -40.86
CA ALA A 221 -6.01 7.37 -40.87
C ALA A 221 -5.78 8.16 -39.58
N GLN A 222 -6.85 8.70 -38.99
CA GLN A 222 -6.81 9.39 -37.69
C GLN A 222 -6.44 8.42 -36.57
N GLN A 223 -7.07 7.24 -36.54
CA GLN A 223 -6.76 6.19 -35.56
C GLN A 223 -5.34 5.66 -35.73
N GLN A 224 -4.89 5.43 -36.96
CA GLN A 224 -3.51 5.00 -37.24
C GLN A 224 -2.47 6.02 -36.74
N LEU A 225 -2.69 7.31 -36.97
CA LEU A 225 -1.78 8.35 -36.46
C LEU A 225 -1.81 8.45 -34.94
N TYR A 226 -2.98 8.26 -34.31
CA TYR A 226 -3.12 8.20 -32.85
C TYR A 226 -2.34 7.03 -32.25
N ASP A 227 -2.43 5.85 -32.86
CA ASP A 227 -1.71 4.65 -32.45
C ASP A 227 -0.18 4.85 -32.59
N GLN A 228 0.27 5.44 -33.71
CA GLN A 228 1.69 5.76 -33.93
C GLN A 228 2.23 6.77 -32.92
N LEU A 229 1.48 7.84 -32.61
CA LEU A 229 1.88 8.82 -31.59
C LEU A 229 1.90 8.22 -30.19
N THR A 230 0.93 7.37 -29.86
CA THR A 230 0.90 6.63 -28.60
C THR A 230 2.14 5.73 -28.47
N ALA A 231 2.47 4.99 -29.53
CA ALA A 231 3.67 4.15 -29.57
C ALA A 231 4.96 4.97 -29.42
N ALA A 232 5.07 6.12 -30.10
CA ALA A 232 6.23 7.00 -29.98
C ALA A 232 6.40 7.57 -28.56
N VAL A 233 5.29 7.94 -27.90
CA VAL A 233 5.31 8.40 -26.49
C VAL A 233 5.70 7.26 -25.55
N GLU A 234 5.21 6.04 -25.76
CA GLU A 234 5.61 4.87 -24.97
C GLU A 234 7.10 4.55 -25.14
N GLN A 235 7.62 4.60 -26.37
CA GLN A 235 9.04 4.38 -26.64
C GLN A 235 9.91 5.46 -25.98
N ALA A 236 9.54 6.73 -26.07
CA ALA A 236 10.26 7.82 -25.40
C ALA A 236 10.29 7.65 -23.87
N LYS A 237 9.20 7.13 -23.27
CA LYS A 237 9.18 6.78 -21.84
C LYS A 237 10.17 5.67 -21.53
N VAL A 238 10.22 4.62 -22.35
CA VAL A 238 11.19 3.52 -22.19
C VAL A 238 12.62 4.04 -22.26
N ASP A 239 12.94 4.87 -23.24
CA ASP A 239 14.29 5.43 -23.42
C ASP A 239 14.72 6.29 -22.22
N MET A 240 13.82 7.14 -21.72
CA MET A 240 14.02 7.92 -20.49
C MET A 240 14.25 7.04 -19.27
N LEU A 241 13.46 5.97 -19.10
CA LEU A 241 13.64 5.02 -18.00
C LEU A 241 14.97 4.26 -18.12
N ASN A 242 15.40 3.87 -19.33
CA ASN A 242 16.68 3.23 -19.57
C ASN A 242 17.87 4.14 -19.21
N LEU A 243 17.79 5.44 -19.52
CA LEU A 243 18.77 6.43 -19.10
C LEU A 243 18.81 6.58 -17.56
N TYR A 244 17.63 6.60 -16.93
CA TYR A 244 17.53 6.59 -15.47
C TYR A 244 18.18 5.35 -14.86
N VAL A 245 17.89 4.15 -15.37
CA VAL A 245 18.49 2.89 -14.88
C VAL A 245 20.01 2.94 -14.92
N LYS A 246 20.60 3.40 -16.02
CA LYS A 246 22.07 3.52 -16.14
C LYS A 246 22.65 4.45 -15.07
N THR A 247 22.00 5.59 -14.83
CA THR A 247 22.46 6.56 -13.83
C THR A 247 22.28 6.02 -12.40
N ALA A 248 21.14 5.40 -12.11
CA ALA A 248 20.82 4.82 -10.82
C ALA A 248 21.70 3.59 -10.50
N ASP A 249 22.09 2.78 -11.49
CA ASP A 249 23.02 1.64 -11.29
C ASP A 249 24.42 2.12 -10.88
N ILE A 250 24.91 3.21 -11.48
CA ILE A 250 26.19 3.84 -11.10
C ILE A 250 26.10 4.38 -9.66
N GLN A 251 25.00 5.04 -9.30
CA GLN A 251 24.77 5.53 -7.93
C GLN A 251 24.68 4.38 -6.93
N MET A 252 23.96 3.31 -7.26
CA MET A 252 23.83 2.10 -6.43
C MET A 252 25.21 1.50 -6.14
N LYS A 253 26.04 1.28 -7.17
CA LYS A 253 27.41 0.76 -7.00
C LYS A 253 28.27 1.69 -6.12
N THR A 254 28.04 3.00 -6.19
CA THR A 254 28.73 3.98 -5.34
C THR A 254 28.29 3.86 -3.89
N TYR A 255 26.98 3.77 -3.63
CA TYR A 255 26.44 3.55 -2.29
C TYR A 255 26.85 2.20 -1.70
N ASP A 256 26.87 1.13 -2.51
CA ASP A 256 27.34 -0.20 -2.11
C ASP A 256 28.80 -0.16 -1.65
N LYS A 257 29.66 0.52 -2.41
CA LYS A 257 31.08 0.67 -2.06
C LYS A 257 31.26 1.49 -0.78
N GLN A 258 30.49 2.57 -0.60
CA GLN A 258 30.53 3.38 0.63
C GLN A 258 30.06 2.58 1.84
N TYR A 259 28.92 1.88 1.71
CA TYR A 259 28.37 1.04 2.78
C TYR A 259 29.36 -0.04 3.20
N ASN A 260 29.90 -0.81 2.25
CA ASN A 260 30.85 -1.88 2.55
C ASN A 260 32.13 -1.33 3.18
N LYS A 261 32.62 -0.17 2.74
CA LYS A 261 33.78 0.50 3.33
C LYS A 261 33.54 0.88 4.80
N GLU A 262 32.38 1.44 5.13
CA GLU A 262 32.04 1.80 6.52
C GLU A 262 31.81 0.55 7.39
N LEU A 263 31.19 -0.48 6.81
CA LEU A 263 30.99 -1.78 7.46
C LEU A 263 32.34 -2.45 7.79
N ASP A 264 33.26 -2.49 6.83
CA ASP A 264 34.59 -3.08 6.98
C ASP A 264 35.43 -2.30 8.01
N LYS A 265 35.39 -0.96 7.96
CA LYS A 265 36.06 -0.11 8.95
C LYS A 265 35.62 -0.45 10.37
N MET A 266 34.32 -0.63 10.59
CA MET A 266 33.76 -1.02 11.87
C MET A 266 34.17 -2.44 12.31
N PHE A 267 34.15 -3.43 11.39
CA PHE A 267 34.60 -4.79 11.72
C PHE A 267 36.08 -4.84 12.09
N ILE A 268 36.91 -4.01 11.46
CA ILE A 268 38.33 -3.84 11.77
C ILE A 268 38.49 -3.20 13.15
N GLU A 269 37.79 -2.09 13.42
CA GLU A 269 37.80 -1.40 14.73
C GLU A 269 37.35 -2.33 15.87
N ARG A 270 36.37 -3.22 15.61
CA ARG A 270 35.92 -4.24 16.57
C ARG A 270 36.95 -5.35 16.78
N LYS A 271 37.54 -5.90 15.70
CA LYS A 271 38.53 -6.99 15.77
C LYS A 271 39.82 -6.57 16.47
N GLN A 272 40.21 -5.30 16.32
CA GLN A 272 41.45 -4.79 16.91
C GLN A 272 41.34 -4.50 18.42
N LYS A 273 40.17 -4.71 19.06
CA LYS A 273 39.90 -4.32 20.47
C LYS A 273 40.33 -2.86 20.77
N SER A 274 40.36 -2.00 19.76
CA SER A 274 40.85 -0.63 19.90
C SER A 274 39.86 0.27 20.63
N LEU A 275 38.59 -0.16 20.70
CA LEU A 275 37.53 0.54 21.41
C LEU A 275 37.35 -0.03 22.83
N PRO A 276 37.21 0.84 23.86
CA PRO A 276 36.78 0.44 25.19
C PRO A 276 35.53 -0.46 25.15
N ILE A 277 35.41 -1.40 26.09
CA ILE A 277 34.29 -2.38 26.15
C ILE A 277 32.92 -1.68 26.07
N GLU A 278 32.80 -0.50 26.67
CA GLU A 278 31.59 0.35 26.70
C GLU A 278 31.20 0.94 25.33
N GLN A 279 32.11 0.91 24.35
CA GLN A 279 31.91 1.40 22.98
C GLN A 279 31.71 0.27 21.97
N GLN A 280 31.67 -0.98 22.42
CA GLN A 280 31.48 -2.15 21.56
C GLN A 280 29.99 -2.52 21.44
N LEU A 281 29.52 -2.78 20.22
CA LEU A 281 28.18 -3.32 19.99
C LEU A 281 28.10 -4.77 20.49
N THR A 282 27.12 -5.05 21.35
CA THR A 282 26.83 -6.41 21.81
C THR A 282 26.25 -7.26 20.66
N SER A 283 26.32 -8.59 20.80
CA SER A 283 25.69 -9.50 19.84
C SER A 283 24.17 -9.22 19.68
N ILE A 284 23.50 -8.89 20.80
CA ILE A 284 22.07 -8.55 20.81
C ILE A 284 21.82 -7.27 20.00
N MET A 285 22.62 -6.23 20.20
CA MET A 285 22.51 -4.96 19.47
C MET A 285 22.67 -5.14 17.95
N LEU A 286 23.56 -6.02 17.52
CA LEU A 286 23.77 -6.34 16.10
C LEU A 286 22.57 -7.10 15.51
N ASN A 287 22.07 -8.10 16.21
CA ASN A 287 20.86 -8.82 15.80
C ASN A 287 19.65 -7.88 15.67
N LEU A 288 19.53 -6.88 16.55
CA LEU A 288 18.48 -5.87 16.47
C LEU A 288 18.65 -4.93 15.27
N LEU A 289 19.90 -4.59 14.91
CA LEU A 289 20.20 -3.82 13.70
C LEU A 289 19.79 -4.60 12.45
N GLU A 290 20.13 -5.89 12.38
CA GLU A 290 19.76 -6.76 11.26
C GLU A 290 18.24 -6.89 11.12
N LYS A 291 17.53 -7.18 12.22
CA LYS A 291 16.06 -7.25 12.22
C LYS A 291 15.41 -5.94 11.79
N ARG A 292 15.93 -4.80 12.23
CA ARG A 292 15.39 -3.48 11.87
C ARG A 292 15.61 -3.19 10.39
N ALA A 293 16.77 -3.57 9.85
CA ALA A 293 17.04 -3.45 8.43
C ALA A 293 16.16 -4.36 7.58
N ASP A 294 15.94 -5.62 8.00
CA ASP A 294 15.06 -6.55 7.31
C ASP A 294 13.60 -6.07 7.29
N ASN A 295 13.09 -5.56 8.43
CA ASN A 295 11.78 -4.93 8.50
C ASN A 295 11.62 -3.78 7.49
N LYS A 296 12.69 -2.99 7.31
CA LYS A 296 12.71 -1.87 6.35
C LYS A 296 12.75 -2.35 4.90
N LYS A 297 13.57 -3.37 4.61
CA LYS A 297 13.64 -4.00 3.28
C LYS A 297 12.27 -4.55 2.86
N GLU A 298 11.60 -5.27 3.76
CA GLU A 298 10.26 -5.78 3.50
C GLU A 298 9.22 -4.65 3.33
N ARG A 299 9.34 -3.55 4.08
CA ARG A 299 8.52 -2.34 3.85
C ARG A 299 8.70 -1.77 2.44
N ILE A 300 9.95 -1.66 1.96
CA ILE A 300 10.25 -1.15 0.62
C ILE A 300 9.67 -2.07 -0.46
N LYS A 301 9.88 -3.39 -0.34
CA LYS A 301 9.26 -4.38 -1.23
C LYS A 301 7.75 -4.27 -1.26
N CYS A 302 7.11 -4.15 -0.10
CA CYS A 302 5.65 -3.98 0.01
C CYS A 302 5.17 -2.74 -0.75
N VAL A 303 5.87 -1.60 -0.63
CA VAL A 303 5.58 -0.37 -1.39
C VAL A 303 5.74 -0.58 -2.89
N ASN A 304 6.81 -1.24 -3.32
CA ASN A 304 7.07 -1.45 -4.74
C ASN A 304 6.08 -2.44 -5.36
N GLN A 305 5.80 -3.57 -4.71
CA GLN A 305 4.77 -4.52 -5.12
C GLN A 305 3.41 -3.83 -5.29
N PHE A 306 3.04 -2.95 -4.37
CA PHE A 306 1.81 -2.17 -4.47
C PHE A 306 1.82 -1.19 -5.66
N LYS A 307 2.95 -0.51 -5.93
CA LYS A 307 3.11 0.34 -7.11
C LYS A 307 2.99 -0.46 -8.42
N ILE A 308 3.59 -1.64 -8.47
CA ILE A 308 3.52 -2.57 -9.62
C ILE A 308 2.07 -3.02 -9.84
N HIS A 309 1.36 -3.40 -8.77
CA HIS A 309 -0.05 -3.75 -8.85
C HIS A 309 -0.90 -2.61 -9.41
N CYS A 310 -0.67 -1.39 -8.94
CA CYS A 310 -1.37 -0.20 -9.44
C CYS A 310 -1.07 0.09 -10.93
N LEU A 311 0.16 -0.18 -11.40
CA LEU A 311 0.50 -0.06 -12.82
C LEU A 311 -0.32 -1.03 -13.68
N HIS A 312 -0.40 -2.31 -13.29
CA HIS A 312 -1.17 -3.32 -14.02
C HIS A 312 -2.70 -3.16 -13.89
N SER A 313 -3.17 -2.55 -12.81
CA SER A 313 -4.61 -2.34 -12.61
C SER A 313 -5.17 -1.21 -13.46
N ASN A 314 -4.33 -0.20 -13.78
CA ASN A 314 -4.73 0.94 -14.60
C ASN A 314 -4.76 0.63 -16.11
N SER A 315 -4.32 -0.57 -16.54
CA SER A 315 -4.28 -0.99 -17.94
C SER A 315 -5.50 -1.80 -18.39
N ASN A 316 -6.43 -2.09 -17.47
CA ASN A 316 -7.66 -2.85 -17.74
C ASN A 316 -8.90 -1.95 -17.84
N HIS A 317 -8.71 -0.65 -18.08
CA HIS A 317 -9.75 0.35 -18.31
C HIS A 317 -9.41 1.17 -19.56
#